data_AF-A0A699X0K6-F1
#
_entry.id   AF-A0A699X0K6-F1
#
_cell.length_a   1.000
_cell.length_b   1.000
_cell.length_c   1.000
_cell.angle_alpha   90.00
_cell.angle_beta   90.00
_cell.angle_gamma   90.00
#
_symmetry.space_group_name_H-M   'P 1'
#
loop_
_entity.id
_entity.type
_entity.pdbx_description
1 polymer ?
#
loop_
_entity_poly.entity_id
_entity_poly.type
_entity_poly.pdbx_seq_one_letter_code
_entity_poly.pdbx_strand_id
1 'polypeptide(L)' 'VAKQLLKAVEKRFCGNAATKKIQRNLLKQYYENITASSLEMLDPTFNRLQKLVSQLELLDEKLSQEDVNQKLLRTLSPE' A
#
# COMPACT_ATOMS: atom_id res chain seq x y z
N VAL A 1 9.52 18.46 -27.08
CA VAL A 1 9.52 17.00 -27.39
C VAL A 1 9.28 16.14 -26.15
N ALA A 2 10.13 16.20 -25.10
CA ALA A 2 9.98 15.37 -23.88
C ALA A 2 8.62 15.50 -23.15
N LYS A 3 8.12 16.73 -22.92
CA LYS A 3 6.80 16.95 -22.30
C LYS A 3 5.61 16.38 -23.10
N GLN A 4 5.73 16.32 -24.42
CA GLN A 4 4.68 15.76 -25.29
C GLN A 4 4.73 14.22 -25.29
N LEU A 5 5.93 13.64 -25.23
CA LEU A 5 6.12 12.19 -25.05
C LEU A 5 5.55 11.73 -23.71
N LEU A 6 5.83 12.44 -22.61
CA LEU A 6 5.28 12.13 -21.29
C LEU A 6 3.73 12.16 -21.31
N LYS A 7 3.13 13.22 -21.87
CA LYS A 7 1.67 13.30 -22.03
C LYS A 7 1.09 12.20 -22.94
N ALA A 8 1.81 11.83 -24.00
CA ALA A 8 1.37 10.76 -24.90
C ALA A 8 1.43 9.39 -24.23
N VAL A 9 2.45 9.15 -23.40
CA VAL A 9 2.56 7.98 -22.52
C VAL A 9 1.40 7.99 -21.53
N GLU A 10 1.20 9.06 -20.76
CA GLU A 10 0.08 9.19 -19.81
C GLU A 10 -1.30 8.95 -20.46
N LYS A 11 -1.52 9.51 -21.66
CA LYS A 11 -2.78 9.38 -22.41
C LYS A 11 -2.97 7.99 -23.02
N ARG A 12 -1.91 7.36 -23.53
CA ARG A 12 -1.97 5.99 -24.09
C ARG A 12 -2.15 4.95 -23.00
N PHE A 13 -1.56 5.20 -21.83
CA PHE A 13 -1.76 4.41 -20.64
C PHE A 13 -2.94 4.92 -19.80
N CYS A 14 -3.90 5.73 -20.27
CA CYS A 14 -5.01 6.26 -19.43
C CYS A 14 -5.88 5.19 -18.72
N GLY A 15 -5.77 3.90 -19.08
CA GLY A 15 -6.26 2.78 -18.24
C GLY A 15 -5.55 2.67 -16.88
N ASN A 16 -4.38 3.28 -16.74
CA ASN A 16 -3.59 3.53 -15.53
C ASN A 16 -4.43 4.07 -14.39
N ALA A 17 -5.32 5.04 -14.61
CA ALA A 17 -6.11 5.59 -13.50
C ALA A 17 -7.05 4.53 -12.90
N ALA A 18 -7.75 3.77 -13.76
CA ALA A 18 -8.61 2.67 -13.33
C ALA A 18 -7.78 1.53 -12.72
N THR A 19 -6.66 1.15 -13.34
CA THR A 19 -5.76 0.11 -12.85
C THR A 19 -5.10 0.49 -11.52
N LYS A 20 -4.60 1.73 -11.36
CA LYS A 20 -4.08 2.27 -10.09
C LYS A 20 -5.16 2.30 -9.02
N LYS A 21 -6.39 2.67 -9.36
CA LYS A 21 -7.52 2.63 -8.44
C LYS A 21 -7.80 1.20 -7.96
N ILE A 22 -7.81 0.22 -8.87
CA ILE A 22 -7.97 -1.20 -8.53
C ILE A 22 -6.80 -1.68 -7.65
N GLN A 23 -5.56 -1.38 -8.04
CA GLN A 23 -4.35 -1.75 -7.30
C GLN A 23 -4.34 -1.15 -5.90
N ARG A 24 -4.70 0.13 -5.77
CA ARG A 24 -4.82 0.83 -4.47
C ARG A 24 -5.88 0.17 -3.60
N ASN A 25 -7.05 -0.13 -4.16
CA ASN A 25 -8.13 -0.80 -3.41
C ASN A 25 -7.69 -2.19 -2.93
N LEU A 26 -7.00 -2.96 -3.78
CA LEU A 26 -6.46 -4.26 -3.41
C LEU A 26 -5.41 -4.15 -2.28
N LEU A 27 -4.50 -3.18 -2.37
CA LEU A 27 -3.50 -2.93 -1.33
C LEU A 27 -4.14 -2.48 -0.02
N LYS A 28 -5.20 -1.66 -0.06
CA LYS A 28 -5.98 -1.32 1.14
C LYS A 28 -6.62 -2.53 1.79
N GLN A 29 -7.19 -3.44 0.99
CA GLN A 29 -7.72 -4.70 1.52
C GLN A 29 -6.62 -5.55 2.17
N TYR A 30 -5.43 -5.65 1.57
CA TYR A 30 -4.31 -6.35 2.19
C TYR A 30 -3.83 -5.67 3.47
N TYR A 31 -3.78 -4.34 3.48
CA TYR A 31 -3.46 -3.56 4.67
C TYR A 31 -4.47 -3.81 5.78
N GLU A 32 -5.78 -3.79 5.49
CA GLU A 32 -6.83 -4.04 6.46
C GLU A 32 -6.82 -5.48 6.99
N ASN A 33 -6.50 -6.46 6.15
CA ASN A 33 -6.51 -7.88 6.51
C ASN A 33 -5.15 -8.42 6.98
N ILE A 34 -4.14 -7.57 7.15
CA ILE A 34 -2.85 -8.01 7.68
C ILE A 34 -3.03 -8.53 9.12
N THR A 35 -2.53 -9.73 9.36
CA THR A 35 -2.51 -10.42 10.66
C THR A 35 -1.15 -11.07 10.84
N ALA A 36 -0.65 -11.10 12.07
CA ALA A 36 0.51 -11.89 12.42
C ALA A 36 0.06 -13.33 12.70
N SER A 37 0.84 -14.33 12.26
CA SER A 37 0.67 -15.68 12.78
C SER A 37 1.13 -15.73 14.25
N SER A 38 0.55 -16.63 15.06
CA SER A 38 0.98 -16.84 16.45
C SER A 38 2.45 -17.27 16.60
N LEU A 39 3.07 -17.75 15.51
CA LEU A 39 4.47 -18.15 15.45
C LEU A 39 5.34 -17.17 14.64
N GLU A 40 4.76 -16.13 14.04
CA GLU A 40 5.50 -15.15 13.24
C GLU A 40 6.14 -14.11 14.18
N MET A 41 7.43 -13.86 14.01
CA MET A 41 8.13 -12.84 14.76
C MET A 41 7.64 -11.43 14.36
N LEU A 42 7.92 -10.45 15.22
CA LEU A 42 7.60 -9.03 14.96
C LEU A 42 8.23 -8.52 13.66
N ASP A 43 9.50 -8.83 13.41
CA ASP A 43 10.25 -8.27 12.27
C ASP A 43 9.66 -8.65 10.90
N PRO A 44 9.31 -9.93 10.63
CA PRO A 44 8.59 -10.30 9.40
C PRO A 44 7.27 -9.54 9.21
N THR A 45 6.47 -9.43 10.27
CA THR A 45 5.17 -8.74 10.22
C THR A 45 5.36 -7.25 9.94
N PHE A 46 6.31 -6.62 10.62
CA PHE A 46 6.66 -5.22 10.42
C PHE A 46 7.17 -4.96 9.00
N ASN A 47 8.06 -5.80 8.47
CA ASN A 47 8.58 -5.68 7.10
C ASN A 47 7.47 -5.78 6.05
N ARG A 48 6.48 -6.67 6.26
CA ARG A 48 5.30 -6.80 5.38
C ARG A 48 4.43 -5.55 5.44
N LEU A 49 4.18 -5.01 6.63
CA LEU A 49 3.42 -3.78 6.83
C LEU A 49 4.11 -2.58 6.17
N GLN A 50 5.41 -2.39 6.41
CA GLN A 50 6.24 -1.36 5.77
C GLN A 50 6.15 -1.42 4.24
N LYS A 51 6.28 -2.63 3.67
CA LYS A 51 6.18 -2.83 2.21
C LYS A 51 4.82 -2.40 1.66
N LEU A 52 3.72 -2.69 2.37
CA LEU A 52 2.38 -2.26 1.97
C LEU A 52 2.23 -0.73 2.04
N VAL A 53 2.74 -0.11 3.11
CA VAL A 53 2.71 1.36 3.27
C VAL A 53 3.48 2.04 2.15
N SER A 54 4.70 1.59 1.84
CA SER A 54 5.48 2.16 0.72
C SER A 54 4.77 2.01 -0.64
N GLN A 55 4.09 0.88 -0.87
CA GLN A 55 3.33 0.68 -2.11
C GLN A 55 2.10 1.59 -2.21
N LEU A 56 1.43 1.86 -1.08
CA LEU A 56 0.30 2.78 -1.02
C LEU A 56 0.74 4.24 -1.23
N GLU A 57 1.86 4.65 -0.64
CA GLU A 57 2.44 5.99 -0.83
C GLU A 57 2.81 6.25 -2.31
N LEU A 58 3.38 5.26 -3.00
CA LEU A 58 3.68 5.34 -4.43
C LEU A 58 2.43 5.50 -5.31
N LEU A 59 1.25 5.13 -4.80
CA LEU A 59 -0.04 5.31 -5.45
C LEU A 59 -0.77 6.57 -4.98
N ASP A 60 -0.06 7.51 -4.37
CA ASP A 60 -0.58 8.77 -3.82
C ASP A 60 -1.60 8.57 -2.68
N GLU A 61 -1.53 7.43 -1.97
CA GLU A 61 -2.29 7.22 -0.74
C GLU A 61 -1.42 7.55 0.46
N LYS A 62 -1.77 8.61 1.18
CA LYS A 62 -1.03 9.03 2.37
C LYS A 62 -1.59 8.36 3.60
N LEU A 63 -0.76 7.57 4.27
CA LEU A 63 -1.06 7.03 5.60
C LEU A 63 -0.31 7.85 6.64
N SER A 64 -0.96 8.18 7.75
CA SER A 64 -0.25 8.81 8.86
C SER A 64 0.60 7.77 9.58
N GLN A 65 1.71 8.20 10.18
CA GLN A 65 2.52 7.31 11.01
C GLN A 65 1.71 6.77 12.21
N GLU A 66 0.77 7.55 12.73
CA GLU A 66 -0.14 7.10 13.79
C GLU A 66 -1.02 5.93 13.31
N ASP A 67 -1.61 6.03 12.11
CA ASP A 67 -2.45 4.95 11.56
C ASP A 67 -1.66 3.65 11.35
N VAL A 68 -0.40 3.78 10.90
CA VAL A 68 0.51 2.64 10.70
C VAL A 68 0.87 2.00 12.05
N ASN A 69 1.17 2.81 13.06
CA ASN A 69 1.48 2.34 14.41
C ASN A 69 0.28 1.62 15.03
N GLN A 70 -0.92 2.20 14.96
CA GLN A 70 -2.16 1.56 15.43
C GLN A 70 -2.40 0.22 14.72
N LYS A 71 -2.10 0.15 13.42
CA LYS A 71 -2.25 -1.08 12.66
C LYS A 71 -1.28 -2.16 13.12
N LEU A 72 -0.02 -1.80 13.36
CA LEU A 72 0.99 -2.71 13.90
C LEU A 72 0.59 -3.25 15.28
N LEU A 73 0.10 -2.40 16.19
CA LEU A 73 -0.35 -2.84 17.51
C LEU A 73 -1.50 -3.85 17.41
N ARG A 74 -2.48 -3.62 16.52
CA ARG A 74 -3.58 -4.57 16.28
C ARG A 74 -3.11 -5.90 15.71
N THR A 75 -2.08 -5.91 14.87
CA THR A 75 -1.55 -7.17 14.32
C THR A 75 -0.84 -8.04 15.35
N LEU A 76 -0.29 -7.41 16.40
CA LEU A 76 0.48 -8.07 17.45
C LEU A 76 -0.39 -8.52 18.63
N SER A 77 -1.57 -7.93 18.77
CA SER A 77 -2.58 -8.32 19.75
C SER A 77 -3.89 -8.64 19.02
N PRO A 78 -3.97 -9.71 18.21
CA PRO A 78 -5.24 -10.20 17.72
C PRO A 78 -6.08 -10.62 18.93
N GLU A 79 -7.26 -10.00 19.11
CA GLU A 79 -8.25 -10.45 20.09
C GLU A 79 -8.59 -11.93 19.91
#